data_AF-A0A975AYQ6-F1
#
_entry.id   AF-A0A975AYQ6-F1
#
_cell.length_a   1.000
_cell.length_b   1.000
_cell.length_c   1.000
_cell.angle_alpha   90.00
_cell.angle_beta   90.00
_cell.angle_gamma   90.00
#
_symmetry.space_group_name_H-M   'P 1'
#
loop_
_entity.id
_entity.type
_entity.pdbx_description
1 polymer ?
#
loop_
_entity_poly.entity_id
_entity_poly.type
_entity_poly.pdbx_seq_one_letter_code
_entity_poly.pdbx_strand_id
1 'polypeptide(L)'
;MKKIGIGIDYSNICKDYNTSYLDRDNTDPATKKCMKQILTWSNEFLSDFMKSFEYKIYHLHSSTTVKIDEVASKRFLFYSLEKEITLQSYVLQKEYVEYDSLVSWQENNNEGILISNDEDGEGIFLYLAENSKEYQWIVSKLNDLSLEEVPFPTK
;
A
#
# COMPACT_ATOMS: atom_id res chain seq x y z
N MET A 1 -7.33 -19.22 -2.97
CA MET A 1 -5.86 -19.35 -2.78
C MET A 1 -5.49 -18.70 -1.47
N LYS A 2 -4.44 -19.16 -0.76
CA LYS A 2 -3.99 -18.51 0.47
C LYS A 2 -3.50 -17.09 0.14
N LYS A 3 -3.95 -16.09 0.91
CA LYS A 3 -3.48 -14.71 0.82
C LYS A 3 -2.38 -14.49 1.86
N ILE A 4 -1.39 -13.68 1.50
CA ILE A 4 -0.29 -13.25 2.37
C ILE A 4 -0.17 -11.73 2.27
N GLY A 5 0.23 -11.09 3.37
CA GLY A 5 0.61 -9.69 3.38
C GLY A 5 2.12 -9.52 3.48
N ILE A 6 2.66 -8.51 2.79
CA ILE A 6 4.03 -8.04 2.93
C ILE A 6 3.97 -6.64 3.54
N GLY A 7 4.55 -6.49 4.72
CA GLY A 7 4.75 -5.22 5.40
C GLY A 7 6.06 -4.57 5.03
N ILE A 8 6.00 -3.26 4.74
CA ILE A 8 7.14 -2.41 4.45
C ILE A 8 7.06 -1.20 5.38
N ASP A 9 7.90 -1.20 6.40
CA ASP A 9 8.07 -0.06 7.30
C ASP A 9 8.83 1.07 6.57
N TYR A 10 8.32 2.29 6.66
CA TYR A 10 8.93 3.48 6.10
C TYR A 10 10.32 3.78 6.66
N SER A 11 10.69 3.21 7.82
CA SER A 11 12.04 3.28 8.38
C SER A 11 13.09 2.71 7.41
N ASN A 12 12.71 1.70 6.61
CA ASN A 12 13.55 1.15 5.54
C ASN A 12 13.84 2.17 4.42
N ILE A 13 12.94 3.14 4.22
CA ILE A 13 13.01 4.15 3.16
C ILE A 13 13.75 5.41 3.65
N CYS A 14 13.34 5.93 4.80
CA CYS A 14 13.88 7.20 5.30
C CYS A 14 15.28 7.05 5.88
N LYS A 15 15.58 5.88 6.48
CA LYS A 15 16.81 5.54 7.22
C LYS A 15 17.13 6.55 8.34
N ASP A 16 17.37 6.05 9.56
CA ASP A 16 17.74 6.87 10.72
C ASP A 16 16.73 7.98 11.11
N TYR A 17 15.45 7.80 10.77
CA TYR A 17 14.36 8.70 11.15
C TYR A 17 13.22 7.93 11.81
N ASN A 18 12.66 8.48 12.90
CA ASN A 18 11.53 7.89 13.60
C ASN A 18 10.22 8.16 12.83
N THR A 19 9.60 7.11 12.31
CA THR A 19 8.43 7.16 11.42
C THR A 19 7.09 7.24 12.15
N SER A 20 7.06 7.14 13.49
CA SER A 20 5.83 7.24 14.31
C SER A 20 5.10 8.61 14.24
N TYR A 21 5.67 9.61 13.56
CA TYR A 21 5.14 10.99 13.53
C TYR A 21 4.96 11.56 12.12
N LEU A 22 4.77 10.71 11.11
CA LEU A 22 4.63 11.12 9.70
C LEU A 22 3.25 11.72 9.40
N ASP A 23 2.97 12.89 9.94
CA ASP A 23 1.72 13.61 9.68
C ASP A 23 1.89 14.66 8.57
N ARG A 24 0.92 14.76 7.65
CA ARG A 24 0.84 15.81 6.62
C ARG A 24 1.00 17.23 7.19
N ASP A 25 0.43 17.47 8.37
CA ASP A 25 0.39 18.79 8.98
C ASP A 25 1.66 19.05 9.83
N ASN A 26 2.57 18.07 9.94
CA ASN A 26 3.85 18.23 10.60
C ASN A 26 4.77 19.16 9.80
N THR A 27 5.32 20.17 10.47
CA THR A 27 6.16 21.20 9.85
C THR A 27 7.66 20.99 10.03
N ASP A 28 8.07 20.02 10.85
CA ASP A 28 9.47 19.71 11.10
C ASP A 28 10.22 19.36 9.80
N PRO A 29 11.40 19.96 9.54
CA PRO A 29 12.15 19.73 8.32
C PRO A 29 12.56 18.27 8.09
N ALA A 30 12.90 17.53 9.14
CA ALA A 30 13.30 16.12 9.02
C ALA A 30 12.07 15.24 8.71
N THR A 31 10.92 15.50 9.35
CA THR A 31 9.66 14.83 8.99
C THR A 31 9.30 15.06 7.53
N LYS A 32 9.29 16.33 7.08
CA LYS A 32 8.99 16.67 5.69
C LYS A 32 9.95 16.02 4.69
N LYS A 33 11.22 15.88 5.07
CA LYS A 33 12.22 15.20 4.24
C LYS A 33 11.88 13.71 4.11
N CYS A 34 11.58 13.03 5.22
CA CYS A 34 11.19 11.62 5.21
C CYS A 34 9.90 11.39 4.40
N MET A 35 8.86 12.19 4.63
CA MET A 35 7.61 12.11 3.85
C MET A 35 7.86 12.26 2.34
N LYS A 36 8.71 13.20 1.92
CA LYS A 36 9.07 13.36 0.51
C LYS A 36 9.77 12.11 -0.05
N GLN A 37 10.67 11.49 0.72
CA GLN A 37 11.32 10.25 0.30
C GLN A 37 10.31 9.11 0.12
N ILE A 38 9.37 8.97 1.06
CA ILE A 38 8.29 7.98 0.97
C ILE A 38 7.39 8.23 -0.24
N LEU A 39 7.04 9.49 -0.54
CA LEU A 39 6.24 9.83 -1.71
C LEU A 39 6.95 9.48 -3.01
N THR A 40 8.23 9.84 -3.13
CA THR A 40 9.06 9.51 -4.30
C THR A 40 9.15 8.00 -4.46
N TRP A 41 9.51 7.28 -3.40
CA TRP A 41 9.62 5.83 -3.40
C TRP A 41 8.30 5.15 -3.77
N SER A 42 7.18 5.58 -3.17
CA SER A 42 5.85 5.01 -3.45
C SER A 42 5.46 5.22 -4.91
N ASN A 43 5.71 6.41 -5.46
CA ASN A 43 5.43 6.72 -6.85
C ASN A 43 6.24 5.83 -7.81
N GLU A 44 7.55 5.70 -7.56
CA GLU A 44 8.44 4.87 -8.37
C GLU A 44 8.04 3.39 -8.30
N PHE A 45 7.86 2.86 -7.09
CA PHE A 45 7.46 1.48 -6.86
C PHE A 45 6.14 1.13 -7.55
N LEU A 46 5.10 1.95 -7.34
CA LEU A 46 3.78 1.70 -7.93
C LEU A 46 3.79 1.86 -9.45
N SER A 47 4.54 2.82 -9.98
CA SER A 47 4.68 3.01 -11.43
C SER A 47 5.33 1.79 -12.08
N ASP A 48 6.42 1.29 -11.50
CA ASP A 48 7.13 0.10 -11.98
C ASP A 48 6.25 -1.16 -11.88
N PHE A 49 5.53 -1.32 -10.77
CA PHE A 49 4.62 -2.44 -10.55
C PHE A 49 3.48 -2.43 -11.59
N MET A 50 2.77 -1.31 -11.73
CA MET A 50 1.68 -1.17 -12.68
C MET A 50 2.13 -1.38 -14.12
N LYS A 51 3.33 -0.93 -14.48
CA LYS A 51 3.91 -1.16 -15.81
C LYS A 51 4.26 -2.63 -16.04
N SER A 52 4.74 -3.34 -15.01
CA SER A 52 5.14 -4.74 -15.11
C SER A 52 3.95 -5.69 -15.28
N PHE A 53 2.80 -5.35 -14.68
CA PHE A 53 1.60 -6.20 -14.67
C PHE A 53 0.43 -5.64 -15.50
N GLU A 54 0.61 -4.46 -16.10
CA GLU A 54 -0.42 -3.72 -16.86
C GLU A 54 -1.68 -3.42 -16.02
N TYR A 55 -1.47 -3.12 -14.74
CA TYR A 55 -2.55 -2.89 -13.79
C TYR A 55 -2.98 -1.43 -13.72
N LYS A 56 -4.19 -1.23 -13.21
CA LYS A 56 -4.78 0.04 -12.81
C LYS A 56 -5.11 0.01 -11.33
N ILE A 57 -5.24 1.18 -10.71
CA ILE A 57 -5.59 1.32 -9.30
C ILE A 57 -7.08 1.66 -9.19
N TYR A 58 -7.78 0.99 -8.29
CA TYR A 58 -9.20 1.19 -8.01
C TYR A 58 -9.45 1.28 -6.50
N HIS A 59 -10.57 1.90 -6.14
CA HIS A 59 -11.18 1.64 -4.83
C HIS A 59 -12.02 0.36 -4.89
N LEU A 60 -12.31 -0.26 -3.74
CA LEU A 60 -13.11 -1.48 -3.67
C LEU A 60 -14.50 -1.35 -4.34
N HIS A 61 -15.14 -0.20 -4.17
CA HIS A 61 -16.52 0.07 -4.60
C HIS A 61 -16.62 1.10 -5.73
N SER A 62 -15.52 1.38 -6.46
CA SER A 62 -15.54 2.36 -7.53
C SER A 62 -14.73 1.92 -8.73
N SER A 63 -15.39 1.94 -9.90
CA SER A 63 -14.76 1.72 -11.21
C SER A 63 -13.88 2.89 -11.65
N THR A 64 -13.85 3.99 -10.89
CA THR A 64 -12.99 5.13 -11.18
C THR A 64 -11.55 4.79 -10.86
N THR A 65 -10.68 4.92 -11.85
CA THR A 65 -9.24 4.69 -11.67
C THR A 65 -8.63 5.78 -10.77
N VAL A 66 -7.84 5.36 -9.80
CA VAL A 66 -7.12 6.23 -8.87
C VAL A 66 -5.73 6.54 -9.44
N LYS A 67 -5.24 7.76 -9.24
CA LYS A 67 -3.88 8.16 -9.64
C LYS A 67 -2.87 7.75 -8.57
N ILE A 68 -1.64 7.42 -8.98
CA ILE A 68 -0.56 7.03 -8.06
C ILE A 68 -0.28 8.11 -7.01
N ASP A 69 -0.24 9.39 -7.44
CA ASP A 69 -0.04 10.53 -6.54
C ASP A 69 -1.11 10.63 -5.44
N GLU A 70 -2.34 10.21 -5.75
CA GLU A 70 -3.42 10.20 -4.77
C GLU A 70 -3.20 9.10 -3.72
N VAL A 71 -2.81 7.90 -4.16
CA VAL A 71 -2.45 6.80 -3.25
C VAL A 71 -1.31 7.23 -2.34
N ALA A 72 -0.24 7.80 -2.89
CA ALA A 72 0.94 8.20 -2.14
C ALA A 72 0.67 9.35 -1.16
N SER A 73 -0.09 10.37 -1.57
CA SER A 73 -0.37 11.54 -0.72
C SER A 73 -1.34 11.25 0.42
N LYS A 74 -2.31 10.36 0.19
CA LYS A 74 -3.26 9.94 1.24
C LYS A 74 -2.63 9.03 2.29
N ARG A 75 -1.36 8.62 2.11
CA ARG A 75 -0.62 7.82 3.10
C ARG A 75 -0.32 8.54 4.40
N PHE A 76 -0.33 9.87 4.45
CA PHE A 76 0.00 10.63 5.67
C PHE A 76 -1.23 11.23 6.37
N LEU A 77 -2.42 10.74 6.05
CA LEU A 77 -3.68 11.18 6.66
C LEU A 77 -4.02 10.25 7.85
N PHE A 78 -3.47 10.54 9.03
CA PHE A 78 -3.60 9.66 10.19
C PHE A 78 -4.65 10.10 11.22
N TYR A 79 -4.99 11.40 11.29
CA TYR A 79 -5.85 11.95 12.35
C TYR A 79 -7.31 12.20 11.97
N SER A 80 -7.75 11.81 10.77
CA SER A 80 -9.10 12.11 10.27
C SER A 80 -10.03 10.91 10.35
N LEU A 81 -10.52 10.57 11.55
CA LEU A 81 -11.64 9.65 11.83
C LEU A 81 -11.50 8.21 11.29
N GLU A 82 -12.10 7.23 11.98
CA GLU A 82 -12.21 5.81 11.57
C GLU A 82 -12.74 5.60 10.14
N LYS A 83 -13.35 6.63 9.53
CA LYS A 83 -13.86 6.62 8.15
C LYS A 83 -12.78 6.77 7.07
N GLU A 84 -11.58 7.27 7.36
CA GLU A 84 -10.52 7.41 6.34
C GLU A 84 -9.63 6.17 6.19
N ILE A 85 -9.59 5.29 7.19
CA ILE A 85 -8.75 4.08 7.17
C ILE A 85 -9.17 3.13 6.03
N THR A 86 -10.48 2.92 5.83
CA THR A 86 -10.99 2.16 4.67
C THR A 86 -10.84 2.90 3.33
N LEU A 87 -10.74 4.23 3.34
CA LEU A 87 -10.49 5.04 2.14
C LEU A 87 -9.05 4.97 1.64
N GLN A 88 -8.13 4.42 2.44
CA GLN A 88 -6.71 4.24 2.12
C GLN A 88 -6.39 2.83 1.61
N SER A 89 -7.42 1.98 1.44
CA SER A 89 -7.29 0.69 0.78
C SER A 89 -7.53 0.82 -0.73
N TYR A 90 -6.57 0.33 -1.51
CA TYR A 90 -6.60 0.39 -2.97
C TYR A 90 -6.35 -0.98 -3.57
N VAL A 91 -7.10 -1.32 -4.61
CA VAL A 91 -6.93 -2.58 -5.35
C VAL A 91 -6.23 -2.29 -6.66
N LEU A 92 -5.12 -3.00 -6.92
CA LEU A 92 -4.43 -2.97 -8.19
C LEU A 92 -4.76 -4.24 -8.98
N GLN A 93 -5.35 -4.06 -10.14
CA GLN A 93 -5.84 -5.12 -11.02
C GLN A 93 -5.99 -4.62 -12.46
N LYS A 94 -6.08 -5.52 -13.44
CA LYS A 94 -6.22 -5.16 -14.86
C LYS A 94 -7.54 -4.47 -15.18
N GLU A 95 -8.62 -5.02 -14.63
CA GLU A 95 -9.99 -4.58 -14.85
C GLU A 95 -10.71 -4.39 -13.52
N TYR A 96 -11.68 -3.49 -13.49
CA TYR A 96 -12.46 -3.24 -12.30
C TYR A 96 -13.33 -4.45 -11.95
N VAL A 97 -13.22 -4.88 -10.69
CA VAL A 97 -14.10 -5.83 -10.02
C VAL A 97 -14.61 -5.14 -8.77
N GLU A 98 -15.93 -5.17 -8.58
CA GLU A 98 -16.58 -4.65 -7.39
C GLU A 98 -16.45 -5.67 -6.26
N TYR A 99 -15.98 -5.20 -5.10
CA TYR A 99 -15.89 -6.01 -3.89
C TYR A 99 -16.66 -5.33 -2.78
N ASP A 100 -17.62 -6.02 -2.16
CA ASP A 100 -18.45 -5.46 -1.09
C ASP A 100 -17.70 -5.23 0.23
N SER A 101 -16.51 -5.83 0.38
CA SER A 101 -15.65 -5.66 1.56
C SER A 101 -14.23 -6.18 1.29
N LEU A 102 -13.30 -5.90 2.21
CA LEU A 102 -11.95 -6.49 2.19
C LEU A 102 -11.99 -8.02 2.30
N VAL A 103 -12.94 -8.56 3.06
CA VAL A 103 -13.20 -10.01 3.16
C VAL A 103 -13.64 -10.57 1.80
N SER A 104 -14.57 -9.89 1.11
CA SER A 104 -14.98 -10.29 -0.24
C SER A 104 -13.80 -10.25 -1.22
N TRP A 105 -12.92 -9.25 -1.13
CA TRP A 105 -11.69 -9.22 -1.90
C TRP A 105 -10.79 -10.42 -1.58
N GLN A 106 -10.59 -10.74 -0.31
CA GLN A 106 -9.73 -11.86 0.11
C GLN A 106 -10.22 -13.20 -0.47
N GLU A 107 -11.53 -13.45 -0.43
CA GLU A 107 -12.15 -14.70 -0.85
C GLU A 107 -12.25 -14.85 -2.38
N ASN A 108 -12.60 -13.76 -3.07
CA ASN A 108 -12.97 -13.80 -4.48
C ASN A 108 -11.87 -13.32 -5.42
N ASN A 109 -10.88 -12.56 -4.93
CA ASN A 109 -9.84 -12.05 -5.79
C ASN A 109 -8.89 -13.18 -6.24
N ASN A 110 -8.77 -13.38 -7.55
CA ASN A 110 -7.83 -14.34 -8.14
C ASN A 110 -6.57 -13.67 -8.71
N GLU A 111 -6.62 -12.38 -8.99
CA GLU A 111 -5.54 -11.63 -9.65
C GLU A 111 -5.49 -10.20 -9.11
N GLY A 112 -4.31 -9.75 -8.70
CA GLY A 112 -4.12 -8.38 -8.22
C GLY A 112 -3.66 -8.29 -6.77
N ILE A 113 -3.38 -7.07 -6.35
CA ILE A 113 -2.89 -6.77 -5.00
C ILE A 113 -3.79 -5.75 -4.32
N LEU A 114 -3.93 -5.89 -3.01
CA LEU A 114 -4.55 -4.88 -2.16
C LEU A 114 -3.42 -4.13 -1.44
N ILE A 115 -3.47 -2.81 -1.50
CA ILE A 115 -2.56 -1.92 -0.81
C ILE A 115 -3.35 -1.28 0.33
N SER A 116 -2.81 -1.35 1.53
CA SER A 116 -3.31 -0.63 2.70
C SER A 116 -2.16 0.09 3.39
N ASN A 117 -2.48 1.11 4.17
CA ASN A 117 -1.54 1.57 5.19
C ASN A 117 -1.55 0.60 6.36
N ASP A 118 -0.44 0.61 7.09
CA ASP A 118 -0.38 0.09 8.45
C ASP A 118 -1.32 0.87 9.39
N GLU A 119 -1.80 0.22 10.45
CA GLU A 119 -2.73 0.77 11.43
C GLU A 119 -2.14 1.99 12.16
N ASP A 120 -0.84 1.93 12.47
CA ASP A 120 -0.11 3.03 13.12
C ASP A 120 0.46 4.03 12.11
N GLY A 121 0.33 3.74 10.80
CA GLY A 121 0.78 4.64 9.76
C GLY A 121 2.28 4.65 9.49
N GLU A 122 3.01 3.71 10.08
CA GLU A 122 4.46 3.65 10.00
C GLU A 122 4.94 2.92 8.74
N GLY A 123 4.03 2.30 8.00
CA GLY A 123 4.35 1.56 6.80
C GLY A 123 3.16 1.27 5.89
N ILE A 124 3.39 0.35 4.96
CA ILE A 124 2.39 -0.11 4.00
C ILE A 124 2.30 -1.62 3.99
N PHE A 125 1.09 -2.11 3.79
CA PHE A 125 0.80 -3.52 3.60
C PHE A 125 0.40 -3.81 2.16
N LEU A 126 1.03 -4.82 1.58
CA LEU A 126 0.73 -5.35 0.25
C LEU A 126 0.17 -6.75 0.42
N TYR A 127 -1.13 -6.93 0.20
CA TYR A 127 -1.80 -8.22 0.27
C TYR A 127 -2.00 -8.82 -1.12
N LEU A 128 -1.71 -10.11 -1.26
CA LEU A 128 -1.71 -10.81 -2.54
C LEU A 128 -1.78 -12.33 -2.36
N ALA A 129 -1.90 -13.07 -3.48
CA ALA A 129 -1.85 -14.52 -3.43
C ALA A 129 -0.43 -15.02 -3.11
N GLU A 130 -0.32 -15.97 -2.19
CA GLU A 130 0.94 -16.63 -1.86
C GLU A 130 1.53 -17.30 -3.11
N ASN A 131 2.81 -17.06 -3.39
CA ASN A 131 3.53 -17.56 -4.58
C ASN A 131 3.07 -17.00 -5.95
N SER A 132 2.34 -15.90 -5.98
CA SER A 132 1.98 -15.27 -7.25
C SER A 132 3.18 -14.60 -7.93
N LYS A 133 3.04 -14.23 -9.21
CA LYS A 133 4.10 -13.51 -9.94
C LYS A 133 4.38 -12.14 -9.32
N GLU A 134 3.33 -11.51 -8.80
CA GLU A 134 3.38 -10.25 -8.06
C GLU A 134 4.22 -10.43 -6.79
N TYR A 135 4.03 -11.52 -6.04
CA TYR A 135 4.81 -11.82 -4.83
C TYR A 135 6.29 -11.95 -5.15
N GLN A 136 6.63 -12.78 -6.14
CA GLN A 136 8.03 -12.97 -6.54
C GLN A 136 8.66 -11.65 -7.03
N TRP A 137 7.90 -10.84 -7.77
CA TRP A 137 8.36 -9.54 -8.23
C TRP A 137 8.62 -8.59 -7.05
N ILE A 138 7.70 -8.50 -6.07
CA ILE A 138 7.85 -7.62 -4.90
C ILE A 138 9.07 -8.01 -4.08
N VAL A 139 9.19 -9.30 -3.70
CA VAL A 139 10.32 -9.79 -2.91
C VAL A 139 11.64 -9.61 -3.64
N SER A 140 11.66 -9.79 -4.97
CA SER A 140 12.87 -9.53 -5.76
C SER A 140 13.19 -8.04 -5.88
N LYS A 141 12.19 -7.17 -6.01
CA LYS A 141 12.36 -5.72 -6.19
C LYS A 141 12.80 -5.04 -4.90
N LEU A 142 12.35 -5.55 -3.75
CA LEU A 142 12.59 -4.98 -2.42
C LEU A 142 13.55 -5.84 -1.59
N ASN A 143 14.47 -6.55 -2.25
CA ASN A 143 15.39 -7.49 -1.59
C ASN A 143 16.42 -6.81 -0.67
N ASP A 144 16.53 -5.49 -0.73
CA ASP A 144 17.38 -4.64 0.09
C ASP A 144 16.66 -4.05 1.31
N LEU A 145 15.34 -4.27 1.45
CA LEU A 145 14.53 -3.83 2.58
C LEU A 145 14.23 -5.00 3.52
N SER A 146 13.98 -4.69 4.80
CA SER A 146 13.44 -5.66 5.75
C SER A 146 11.94 -5.77 5.53
N LEU A 147 11.50 -6.90 4.98
CA LEU A 147 10.08 -7.20 4.75
C LEU A 147 9.51 -8.05 5.89
N GLU A 148 8.31 -7.71 6.35
CA GLU A 148 7.57 -8.50 7.35
C GLU A 148 6.41 -9.26 6.69
N GLU A 149 6.18 -10.51 7.09
CA GLU A 149 4.95 -11.20 6.70
C GLU A 149 3.83 -10.81 7.65
N VAL A 150 2.76 -10.21 7.11
CA VAL A 150 1.62 -9.76 7.90
C VAL A 150 0.37 -10.60 7.58
N PRO A 151 -0.40 -11.03 8.59
CA PRO A 151 -1.64 -11.73 8.35
C PRO A 151 -2.68 -10.79 7.72
N PHE A 152 -3.54 -11.33 6.86
CA PHE A 152 -4.67 -10.55 6.36
C PHE A 152 -5.61 -10.21 7.53
N PRO A 153 -6.09 -8.96 7.65
CA PRO A 153 -6.97 -8.57 8.74
C PRO A 153 -8.29 -9.34 8.68
N THR A 154 -8.59 -10.13 9.72
CA THR A 154 -9.77 -11.02 9.78
C THR A 154 -10.97 -10.42 10.52
N LYS A 155 -11.19 -9.11 10.47
CA LYS A 155 -12.34 -8.48 11.16
C LYS A 155 -13.11 -7.53 10.28
#